data_AF-A0A0M0WY68-F1
#
_entry.id   AF-A0A0M0WY68-F1
#
_cell.length_a   1.000
_cell.length_b   1.000
_cell.length_c   1.000
_cell.angle_alpha   90.00
_cell.angle_beta   90.00
_cell.angle_gamma   90.00
#
_symmetry.space_group_name_H-M   'P 1'
#
loop_
_entity.id
_entity.type
_entity.pdbx_description
1 polymer ?
#
loop_
_entity_poly.entity_id
_entity_poly.type
_entity_poly.pdbx_seq_one_letter_code
_entity_poly.pdbx_strand_id
1 'polypeptide(L)'
;MLSSFIAPVIFLYPIQELFYRPKEYYFFDPFLTAYIILMVVLIMLAVTLLVNFLVTPKTRKRKNIQRGIVGISFVIAGALIFLCINNYQYIDTKEILMNPFFSLQEDHTSWEDIVKVEQTIVEENGVSLPKKLIFTLKDGSTIEQPLTEKFQARSNLLIKN
;
A
#
# COMPACT_ATOMS: atom_id res chain seq x y z
N MET A 1 1.24 22.03 -1.45
CA MET A 1 1.89 21.32 -0.32
C MET A 1 0.87 20.58 0.52
N LEU A 2 -0.23 21.21 0.99
CA LEU A 2 -1.28 20.50 1.75
C LEU A 2 -1.94 19.35 0.95
N SER A 3 -2.17 19.57 -0.35
CA SER A 3 -2.70 18.54 -1.26
C SER A 3 -1.82 17.27 -1.34
N SER A 4 -0.51 17.38 -1.14
CA SER A 4 0.42 16.23 -1.19
C SER A 4 0.21 15.24 -0.04
N PHE A 5 -0.36 15.69 1.08
CA PHE A 5 -0.71 14.83 2.22
C PHE A 5 -2.12 14.25 2.10
N ILE A 6 -3.04 15.01 1.51
CA ILE A 6 -4.45 14.63 1.43
C ILE A 6 -4.71 13.72 0.21
N ALA A 7 -4.10 14.03 -0.94
CA ALA A 7 -4.34 13.32 -2.19
C ALA A 7 -4.09 11.81 -2.11
N PRO A 8 -3.03 11.31 -1.46
CA PRO A 8 -2.81 9.87 -1.34
C PRO A 8 -3.96 9.15 -0.64
N VAL A 9 -4.49 9.73 0.44
CA VAL A 9 -5.59 9.14 1.22
C VAL A 9 -6.88 9.14 0.40
N ILE A 10 -7.14 10.21 -0.36
CA ILE A 10 -8.37 10.34 -1.16
C ILE A 10 -8.33 9.45 -2.40
N PHE A 11 -7.20 9.38 -3.12
CA PHE A 11 -7.17 8.80 -4.46
C PHE A 11 -6.64 7.37 -4.51
N LEU A 12 -5.73 6.97 -3.62
CA LEU A 12 -5.09 5.66 -3.74
C LEU A 12 -6.09 4.52 -3.62
N TYR A 13 -6.92 4.55 -2.57
CA TYR A 13 -7.92 3.50 -2.35
C TYR A 13 -8.91 3.38 -3.53
N PRO A 14 -9.60 4.45 -4.00
CA PRO A 14 -10.51 4.33 -5.13
C PRO A 14 -9.86 3.85 -6.44
N ILE A 15 -8.61 4.26 -6.70
CA ILE A 15 -7.88 3.82 -7.88
C ILE A 15 -7.62 2.31 -7.78
N GLN A 16 -7.05 1.85 -6.67
CA GLN A 16 -6.78 0.41 -6.51
C GLN A 16 -8.08 -0.40 -6.50
N GLU A 17 -9.13 0.12 -5.88
CA GLU A 17 -10.44 -0.51 -5.83
C GLU A 17 -11.04 -0.69 -7.23
N LEU A 18 -10.87 0.30 -8.11
CA LEU A 18 -11.35 0.24 -9.49
C LEU A 18 -10.61 -0.83 -10.32
N PHE A 19 -9.31 -1.01 -10.08
CA PHE A 19 -8.47 -1.89 -10.90
C PHE A 19 -8.39 -3.33 -10.37
N TYR A 20 -8.38 -3.53 -9.05
CA TYR A 20 -7.99 -4.80 -8.44
C TYR A 20 -9.04 -5.42 -7.51
N ARG A 21 -10.13 -4.71 -7.17
CA ARG A 21 -11.12 -5.26 -6.23
C ARG A 21 -11.85 -6.46 -6.86
N PRO A 22 -11.86 -7.64 -6.22
CA PRO A 22 -12.68 -8.77 -6.66
C PRO A 22 -14.18 -8.46 -6.56
N LYS A 23 -15.02 -9.22 -7.27
CA LYS A 23 -16.49 -9.08 -7.17
C LYS A 23 -17.01 -9.48 -5.78
N GLU A 24 -16.48 -10.56 -5.23
CA GLU A 24 -16.81 -11.08 -3.91
C GLU A 24 -15.54 -11.08 -3.09
N TYR A 25 -15.51 -10.34 -1.99
CA TYR A 25 -14.33 -10.22 -1.15
C TYR A 25 -14.73 -9.94 0.29
N TYR A 26 -13.94 -10.46 1.24
CA TYR A 26 -14.10 -10.19 2.66
C TYR A 26 -13.38 -8.90 3.03
N PHE A 27 -12.17 -8.69 2.50
CA PHE A 27 -11.31 -7.56 2.81
C PHE A 27 -10.54 -7.09 1.57
N PHE A 28 -10.40 -5.78 1.42
CA PHE A 28 -9.58 -5.13 0.40
C PHE A 28 -9.03 -3.84 0.98
N ASP A 29 -7.72 -3.66 0.99
CA ASP A 29 -7.10 -2.41 1.45
C ASP A 29 -5.69 -2.25 0.85
N PRO A 30 -5.28 -1.02 0.48
CA PRO A 30 -3.89 -0.72 0.19
C PRO A 30 -3.04 -0.92 1.45
N PHE A 31 -1.78 -1.32 1.30
CA PHE A 31 -0.86 -1.30 2.43
C PHE A 31 -0.57 0.15 2.87
N LEU A 32 -0.40 0.37 4.17
CA LEU A 32 -0.08 1.69 4.73
C LEU A 32 1.20 2.30 4.10
N THR A 33 2.16 1.45 3.77
CA THR A 33 3.41 1.82 3.10
C THR A 33 3.17 2.50 1.75
N ALA A 34 2.17 2.06 0.97
CA ALA A 34 1.83 2.68 -0.31
C ALA A 34 1.41 4.15 -0.14
N TYR A 35 0.62 4.46 0.89
CA TYR A 35 0.21 5.84 1.20
C TYR A 35 1.39 6.72 1.59
N ILE A 36 2.27 6.23 2.47
CA ILE A 36 3.45 6.96 2.94
C ILE A 36 4.38 7.28 1.77
N ILE A 37 4.67 6.27 0.93
CA ILE A 37 5.55 6.46 -0.23
C ILE A 37 4.91 7.43 -1.21
N LEU A 38 3.61 7.33 -1.47
CA LEU A 38 2.91 8.24 -2.37
C LEU A 38 2.96 9.70 -1.85
N MET A 39 2.80 9.93 -0.54
CA MET A 39 3.00 11.26 0.06
C MET A 39 4.41 11.78 -0.18
N VAL A 40 5.44 10.97 0.07
CA VAL A 40 6.85 11.34 -0.13
C VAL A 40 7.12 11.70 -1.59
N VAL A 41 6.60 10.92 -2.53
CA VAL A 41 6.74 11.18 -3.97
C VAL A 41 6.10 12.50 -4.37
N LEU A 42 4.89 12.79 -3.89
CA LEU A 42 4.21 14.05 -4.17
C LEU A 42 4.93 15.27 -3.56
N ILE A 43 5.51 15.12 -2.37
CA ILE A 43 6.35 16.16 -1.75
C ILE A 43 7.62 16.37 -2.57
N MET A 44 8.31 15.30 -2.96
CA MET A 44 9.51 15.36 -3.79
C MET A 44 9.25 16.08 -5.12
N LEU A 45 8.13 15.78 -5.79
CA LEU A 45 7.71 16.48 -7.00
C LEU A 45 7.43 17.97 -6.75
N ALA A 46 6.71 18.29 -5.67
CA ALA A 46 6.42 19.67 -5.31
C ALA A 46 7.71 20.47 -5.05
N VAL A 47 8.67 19.90 -4.33
CA VAL A 47 9.98 20.50 -4.07
C VAL A 47 10.78 20.65 -5.37
N THR A 48 10.81 19.61 -6.21
CA THR A 48 11.51 19.66 -7.50
C THR A 48 10.99 20.78 -8.38
N LEU A 49 9.67 20.94 -8.48
CA LEU A 49 9.04 22.00 -9.25
C LEU A 49 9.29 23.38 -8.64
N LEU A 50 9.24 23.50 -7.31
CA LEU A 50 9.53 24.76 -6.61
C LEU A 50 10.98 25.20 -6.85
N VAL A 51 11.95 24.30 -6.69
CA VAL A 51 13.37 24.58 -6.97
C VAL A 51 13.55 24.95 -8.44
N ASN A 52 12.89 24.22 -9.34
CA ASN A 52 12.96 24.53 -10.77
C ASN A 52 12.40 25.93 -11.11
N PHE A 53 11.36 26.38 -10.39
CA PHE A 53 10.79 27.72 -10.55
C PHE A 53 11.71 28.81 -9.96
N LEU A 54 12.26 28.60 -8.76
CA LEU A 54 13.09 29.58 -8.07
C LEU A 54 14.49 29.73 -8.71
N VAL A 55 15.06 28.64 -9.23
CA VAL A 55 16.40 28.63 -9.80
C VAL A 55 16.33 28.96 -11.29
N THR A 56 16.69 30.19 -11.65
CA THR A 56 16.83 30.59 -13.06
C THR A 56 18.26 30.35 -13.55
N PRO A 57 18.48 29.43 -14.51
CA PRO A 57 19.80 29.09 -14.99
C PRO A 57 20.33 30.18 -15.92
N LYS A 58 21.50 30.75 -15.59
CA LYS A 58 22.15 31.81 -16.38
C LYS A 58 22.83 31.32 -17.67
N THR A 59 23.02 30.01 -17.83
CA THR A 59 23.70 29.42 -19.00
C THR A 59 22.89 28.31 -19.64
N ARG A 60 23.04 28.13 -20.97
CA ARG A 60 22.36 27.07 -21.73
C ARG A 60 22.70 25.67 -21.20
N LYS A 61 23.95 25.43 -20.79
CA LYS A 61 24.38 24.15 -20.18
C LYS A 61 23.64 23.88 -18.87
N ARG A 62 23.55 24.87 -17.97
CA ARG A 62 22.82 24.72 -16.70
C ARG A 62 21.31 24.52 -16.92
N LYS A 63 20.73 25.17 -17.92
CA LYS A 63 19.33 24.99 -18.31
C LYS A 63 19.05 23.55 -18.76
N ASN A 64 19.95 22.95 -19.54
CA ASN A 64 19.79 21.55 -19.96
C ASN A 64 19.93 20.58 -18.77
N ILE A 65 20.89 20.82 -17.86
CA ILE A 65 21.05 20.01 -16.64
C ILE A 65 19.80 20.06 -15.78
N GLN A 66 19.27 21.25 -15.53
CA GLN A 66 18.05 21.44 -14.74
C GLN A 66 16.85 20.72 -15.37
N ARG A 67 16.67 20.82 -16.69
CA ARG A 67 15.64 20.07 -17.42
C ARG A 67 15.83 18.55 -17.29
N GLY A 68 17.08 18.08 -17.36
CA GLY A 68 17.40 16.67 -17.15
C GLY A 68 17.02 16.19 -15.75
N ILE A 69 17.38 16.94 -14.72
CA ILE A 69 17.02 16.63 -13.32
C ILE A 69 15.51 16.56 -13.16
N VAL A 70 14.79 17.60 -13.62
CA VAL A 70 13.32 17.63 -13.54
C VAL A 70 12.72 16.43 -14.28
N GLY A 71 13.18 16.15 -15.49
CA GLY A 71 12.71 15.01 -16.29
C GLY A 71 12.94 13.67 -15.59
N ILE A 72 14.13 13.45 -15.04
CA ILE A 72 14.47 12.24 -14.28
C ILE A 72 13.59 12.12 -13.02
N SER A 73 13.38 13.22 -12.29
CA SER A 73 12.48 13.21 -11.12
C SER A 73 11.05 12.81 -11.48
N PHE A 74 10.53 13.25 -12.63
CA PHE A 74 9.21 12.83 -13.10
C PHE A 74 9.17 11.34 -13.47
N VAL A 75 10.20 10.81 -14.11
CA VAL A 75 10.30 9.38 -14.44
C VAL A 75 10.32 8.53 -13.17
N ILE A 76 11.17 8.90 -12.19
CA ILE A 76 11.25 8.20 -10.90
C ILE A 76 9.93 8.28 -10.16
N ALA A 77 9.30 9.46 -10.11
CA ALA A 77 8.00 9.62 -9.47
C ALA A 77 6.92 8.77 -10.14
N GLY A 78 6.89 8.71 -11.47
CA GLY A 78 5.95 7.86 -12.22
C GLY A 78 6.12 6.38 -11.89
N ALA A 79 7.36 5.89 -11.82
CA ALA A 79 7.65 4.52 -11.44
C ALA A 79 7.20 4.21 -10.00
N LEU A 80 7.47 5.11 -9.05
CA LEU A 80 7.05 4.93 -7.66
C LEU A 80 5.52 4.99 -7.49
N ILE A 81 4.84 5.90 -8.20
CA ILE A 81 3.37 5.96 -8.21
C ILE A 81 2.79 4.66 -8.77
N PHE A 82 3.36 4.12 -9.83
CA PHE A 82 2.95 2.84 -10.40
C PHE A 82 3.11 1.70 -9.37
N LEU A 83 4.23 1.65 -8.66
CA LEU A 83 4.42 0.67 -7.57
C LEU A 83 3.43 0.88 -6.42
N CYS A 84 3.10 2.12 -6.05
CA CYS A 84 2.07 2.41 -5.06
C CYS A 84 0.72 1.85 -5.48
N ILE A 85 0.33 2.02 -6.76
CA ILE A 85 -0.94 1.50 -7.28
C ILE A 85 -0.95 -0.04 -7.26
N ASN A 86 0.16 -0.70 -7.57
CA ASN A 86 0.25 -2.16 -7.50
C ASN A 86 0.48 -2.69 -6.08
N ASN A 87 0.57 -1.84 -5.05
CA ASN A 87 0.77 -2.29 -3.68
C ASN A 87 -0.56 -2.39 -2.92
N TYR A 88 -1.21 -3.54 -3.03
CA TYR A 88 -2.53 -3.81 -2.47
C TYR A 88 -2.63 -5.24 -1.92
N GLN A 89 -3.66 -5.49 -1.13
CA GLN A 89 -3.99 -6.81 -0.60
C GLN A 89 -5.50 -6.99 -0.57
N TYR A 90 -5.94 -8.22 -0.76
CA TYR A 90 -7.32 -8.61 -0.54
C TYR A 90 -7.44 -10.03 -0.04
N ILE A 91 -8.58 -10.31 0.56
CA ILE A 91 -8.98 -11.62 1.04
C ILE A 91 -10.36 -11.89 0.44
N ASP A 92 -10.47 -12.94 -0.36
CA ASP A 92 -11.72 -13.33 -1.01
C ASP A 92 -12.17 -14.74 -0.62
N THR A 93 -13.15 -15.28 -1.33
CA THR A 93 -13.73 -16.60 -1.05
C THR A 93 -12.81 -17.77 -1.43
N LYS A 94 -11.72 -17.52 -2.15
CA LYS A 94 -10.82 -18.54 -2.71
C LYS A 94 -9.41 -18.47 -2.15
N GLU A 95 -8.90 -17.25 -1.97
CA GLU A 95 -7.51 -17.01 -1.61
C GLU A 95 -7.30 -15.69 -0.84
N ILE A 96 -6.12 -15.60 -0.24
CA ILE A 96 -5.50 -14.38 0.23
C ILE A 96 -4.51 -13.95 -0.84
N LEU A 97 -4.69 -12.75 -1.42
CA LEU A 97 -3.76 -12.17 -2.37
C LEU A 97 -3.05 -10.97 -1.75
N MET A 98 -1.71 -10.98 -1.84
CA MET A 98 -0.87 -9.87 -1.45
C MET A 98 0.03 -9.45 -2.61
N ASN A 99 0.08 -8.15 -2.92
CA ASN A 99 1.05 -7.58 -3.85
C ASN A 99 1.96 -6.58 -3.10
N PRO A 100 3.09 -7.03 -2.53
CA PRO A 100 4.02 -6.18 -1.79
C PRO A 100 4.77 -5.19 -2.68
N PHE A 101 5.15 -4.03 -2.12
CA PHE A 101 5.65 -2.87 -2.88
C PHE A 101 6.90 -3.15 -3.73
N PHE A 102 7.78 -4.03 -3.26
CA PHE A 102 9.01 -4.43 -3.95
C PHE A 102 8.93 -5.85 -4.52
N SER A 103 7.73 -6.45 -4.56
CA SER A 103 7.54 -7.74 -5.21
C SER A 103 7.26 -7.53 -6.70
N LEU A 104 7.85 -8.40 -7.53
CA LEU A 104 7.53 -8.48 -8.95
C LEU A 104 6.39 -9.47 -9.22
N GLN A 105 5.97 -10.23 -8.21
CA GLN A 105 4.95 -11.26 -8.29
C GLN A 105 3.92 -11.08 -7.18
N GLU A 106 2.67 -11.32 -7.54
CA GLU A 106 1.58 -11.42 -6.58
C GLU A 106 1.74 -12.71 -5.80
N ASP A 107 1.58 -12.63 -4.48
CA ASP A 107 1.58 -13.77 -3.59
C ASP A 107 0.13 -14.23 -3.43
N HIS A 108 -0.14 -15.45 -3.88
CA HIS A 108 -1.46 -16.09 -3.83
C HIS A 108 -1.41 -17.24 -2.84
N THR A 109 -2.23 -17.14 -1.79
CA THR A 109 -2.36 -18.17 -0.78
C THR A 109 -3.78 -18.71 -0.78
N SER A 110 -3.96 -19.96 -1.21
CA SER A 110 -5.28 -20.60 -1.16
C SER A 110 -5.71 -20.92 0.27
N TRP A 111 -7.02 -20.87 0.53
CA TRP A 111 -7.57 -21.32 1.81
C TRP A 111 -7.20 -22.76 2.15
N GLU A 112 -7.03 -23.63 1.14
CA GLU A 112 -6.68 -25.03 1.36
C GLU A 112 -5.29 -25.20 1.97
N ASP A 113 -4.38 -24.24 1.78
CA ASP A 113 -3.00 -24.28 2.27
C ASP A 113 -2.85 -23.75 3.69
N ILE A 114 -3.91 -23.17 4.25
CA ILE A 114 -3.93 -22.65 5.61
C ILE A 114 -4.36 -23.78 6.56
N VAL A 115 -3.47 -24.14 7.48
CA VAL A 115 -3.70 -25.18 8.48
C VAL A 115 -4.33 -24.63 9.75
N LYS A 116 -4.03 -23.37 10.08
CA LYS A 116 -4.45 -22.76 11.34
C LYS A 116 -4.59 -21.25 11.20
N VAL A 117 -5.64 -20.70 11.80
CA VAL A 117 -5.85 -19.26 11.95
C VAL A 117 -5.90 -18.93 13.43
N GLU A 118 -5.01 -18.04 13.87
CA GLU A 118 -4.97 -17.55 15.26
C GLU A 118 -5.20 -16.06 15.30
N GLN A 119 -5.97 -15.60 16.29
CA GLN A 119 -6.12 -14.19 16.59
C GLN A 119 -5.26 -13.84 17.78
N THR A 120 -4.34 -12.88 17.62
CA THR A 120 -3.59 -12.32 18.75
C THR A 120 -4.41 -11.22 19.40
N ILE A 121 -4.65 -11.34 20.70
CA ILE A 121 -5.27 -10.31 21.54
C ILE A 121 -4.16 -9.67 22.37
N VAL A 122 -4.12 -8.34 22.40
CA VAL A 122 -3.19 -7.58 23.25
C VAL A 122 -4.01 -6.74 24.22
N GLU A 123 -3.58 -6.76 25.48
CA GLU A 123 -4.18 -5.94 26.52
C GLU A 123 -3.46 -4.59 26.55
N GLU A 124 -4.14 -3.54 26.08
CA GLU A 124 -3.63 -2.17 26.13
C GLU A 124 -4.59 -1.34 27.01
N ASN A 125 -4.05 -0.73 28.07
CA ASN A 125 -4.81 0.09 29.04
C ASN A 125 -6.01 -0.63 29.69
N GLY A 126 -5.87 -1.94 29.98
CA GLY A 126 -6.94 -2.75 30.60
C GLY A 126 -8.08 -3.13 29.66
N VAL A 127 -7.91 -2.90 28.35
CA VAL A 127 -8.83 -3.34 27.30
C VAL A 127 -8.13 -4.38 26.44
N SER A 128 -8.74 -5.56 26.33
CA SER A 128 -8.30 -6.62 25.41
C SER A 128 -8.72 -6.27 23.98
N LEU A 129 -7.75 -5.92 23.14
CA LEU A 129 -7.98 -5.55 21.74
C LEU A 129 -7.39 -6.61 20.79
N PRO A 130 -8.17 -7.07 19.79
CA PRO A 130 -7.65 -7.98 18.78
C PRO A 130 -6.69 -7.22 17.84
N LYS A 131 -5.43 -7.67 17.76
CA LYS A 131 -4.34 -6.94 17.10
C LYS A 131 -4.02 -7.46 15.69
N LYS A 132 -4.00 -8.78 15.51
CA LYS A 132 -3.69 -9.41 14.22
C LYS A 132 -4.28 -10.80 14.11
N LEU A 133 -4.52 -11.24 12.87
CA LEU A 133 -4.68 -12.63 12.50
C LEU A 133 -3.34 -13.19 12.03
N ILE A 134 -3.04 -14.42 12.43
CA ILE A 134 -1.87 -15.17 11.99
C ILE A 134 -2.39 -16.42 11.28
N PHE A 135 -2.11 -16.51 9.99
CA PHE A 135 -2.40 -17.68 9.17
C PHE A 135 -1.14 -18.54 9.11
N THR A 136 -1.24 -19.79 9.56
CA THR A 136 -0.14 -20.77 9.47
C THR A 136 -0.38 -21.68 8.28
N LEU A 137 0.61 -21.76 7.39
CA LEU A 137 0.56 -22.53 6.16
C LEU A 137 1.04 -23.97 6.38
N LYS A 138 0.71 -24.87 5.46
CA LYS A 138 1.14 -26.29 5.48
C LYS A 138 2.66 -26.46 5.51
N ASP A 139 3.39 -25.53 4.92
CA ASP A 139 4.86 -25.52 4.90
C ASP A 139 5.49 -25.00 6.20
N GLY A 140 4.66 -24.54 7.16
CA GLY A 140 5.08 -23.98 8.43
C GLY A 140 5.37 -22.48 8.40
N SER A 141 5.26 -21.82 7.24
CA SER A 141 5.36 -20.36 7.14
C SER A 141 4.09 -19.67 7.66
N THR A 142 4.21 -18.37 7.96
CA THR A 142 3.11 -17.59 8.56
C THR A 142 2.85 -16.28 7.82
N ILE A 143 1.58 -15.95 7.65
CA ILE A 143 1.11 -14.66 7.14
C ILE A 143 0.45 -13.90 8.27
N GLU A 144 0.92 -12.68 8.54
CA GLU A 144 0.35 -11.81 9.56
C GLU A 144 -0.53 -10.74 8.92
N GLN A 145 -1.82 -10.72 9.28
CA GLN A 145 -2.76 -9.69 8.86
C GLN A 145 -3.13 -8.81 10.06
N PRO A 146 -2.73 -7.52 10.08
CA PRO A 146 -3.17 -6.58 11.10
C PRO A 146 -4.70 -6.44 11.11
N LEU A 147 -5.29 -6.47 12.30
CA LEU A 147 -6.73 -6.24 12.49
C LEU A 147 -6.99 -4.74 12.58
N THR A 148 -7.05 -4.09 11.41
CA THR A 148 -7.51 -2.70 11.29
C THR A 148 -9.00 -2.59 11.64
N GLU A 149 -9.50 -1.41 12.01
CA GLU A 149 -10.92 -1.21 12.33
C GLU A 149 -11.85 -1.72 11.20
N LYS A 150 -11.47 -1.50 9.94
CA LYS A 150 -12.17 -2.02 8.76
C LYS A 150 -12.24 -3.55 8.74
N PHE A 151 -11.17 -4.22 9.16
CA PHE A 151 -11.08 -5.67 9.14
C PHE A 151 -11.73 -6.32 10.35
N GLN A 152 -11.66 -5.70 11.53
CA GLN A 152 -12.32 -6.18 12.76
C GLN A 152 -13.83 -6.37 12.60
N ALA A 153 -14.49 -5.47 11.86
CA ALA A 153 -15.93 -5.59 11.58
C ALA A 153 -16.30 -6.86 10.78
N ARG A 154 -15.34 -7.46 10.07
CA ARG A 154 -15.57 -8.60 9.16
C ARG A 154 -14.77 -9.86 9.52
N SER A 155 -13.80 -9.78 10.43
CA SER A 155 -12.94 -10.90 10.82
C SER A 155 -13.71 -12.06 11.43
N ASN A 156 -14.87 -11.80 12.06
CA ASN A 156 -15.76 -12.84 12.59
C ASN A 156 -16.29 -13.81 11.53
N LEU A 157 -16.24 -13.46 10.24
CA LEU A 157 -16.61 -14.33 9.14
C LEU A 157 -15.51 -15.37 8.82
N LEU A 158 -14.26 -15.08 9.18
CA LEU A 158 -13.11 -15.94 8.89
C LEU A 158 -12.80 -16.93 10.02
N ILE A 159 -13.24 -16.65 11.26
CA ILE A 159 -12.94 -17.49 12.44
C ILE A 159 -14.04 -18.56 12.67
N LYS A 160 -15.21 -18.41 12.04
CA LYS A 160 -16.38 -19.29 12.27
C LYS A 160 -16.51 -20.46 11.29
N ASN A 161 -15.65 -20.53 10.27
CA ASN A 161 -15.55 -21.66 9.33
C ASN A 161 -14.28 -22.44 9.62
#